data_AF-A0A2J7QQZ5-F1
#
_entry.id   AF-A0A2J7QQZ5-F1
#
_cell.length_a   1.000
_cell.length_b   1.000
_cell.length_c   1.000
_cell.angle_alpha   90.00
_cell.angle_beta   90.00
_cell.angle_gamma   90.00
#
_symmetry.space_group_name_H-M   'P 1'
#
loop_
_entity.id
_entity.type
_entity.pdbx_description
1 polymer ?
#
loop_
_entity_poly.entity_id
_entity_poly.type
_entity_poly.pdbx_seq_one_letter_code
_entity_poly.pdbx_strand_id
1 'polypeptide(L)'
;MGGQKFQYDESGGTFFYFLLSFLALLLIPGTYYWWPRKIKQVTVLNECHCGDCKKKKLLLQSNEPWKGTKQLFIKLLIISGWMILILLAYKVSQFDYEYANFDPYEILGVPLGSSQADIKKSYRKLSLILHPDKETGNEKAFMKLTKAYQALTDDEARRNWEKYGNPDGPGAMSFGIALPSWIVEKENSVWVRNYRILSQSD
;
A
#
# COMPACT_ATOMS: atom_id res chain seq x y z
N MET A 1 -20.30 20.40 16.48
CA MET A 1 -19.79 19.01 16.35
C MET A 1 -18.38 19.10 15.82
N GLY A 2 -17.38 18.82 16.65
CA GLY A 2 -15.98 18.87 16.24
C GLY A 2 -15.72 17.84 15.16
N GLY A 3 -15.27 18.27 13.97
CA GLY A 3 -14.92 17.37 12.89
C GLY A 3 -13.88 16.36 13.40
N GLN A 4 -14.16 15.08 13.24
CA GLN A 4 -13.21 14.02 13.55
C GLN A 4 -11.98 14.27 12.65
N LYS A 5 -10.83 14.56 13.27
CA LYS A 5 -9.58 14.72 12.54
C LYS A 5 -9.10 13.32 12.17
N PHE A 6 -9.25 12.95 10.90
CA PHE A 6 -8.68 11.71 10.37
C PHE A 6 -7.16 11.82 10.38
N GLN A 7 -6.50 10.85 11.03
CA GLN A 7 -5.06 10.73 11.03
C GLN A 7 -4.68 9.84 9.85
N TYR A 8 -3.97 10.41 8.87
CA TYR A 8 -3.48 9.69 7.70
C TYR A 8 -2.10 9.12 7.99
N ASP A 9 -1.78 7.99 7.36
CA ASP A 9 -0.45 7.42 7.46
C ASP A 9 0.54 8.25 6.63
N GLU A 10 1.36 9.02 7.34
CA GLU A 10 2.41 9.88 6.78
C GLU A 10 3.47 9.09 6.00
N SER A 11 3.63 7.79 6.29
CA SER A 11 4.62 6.93 5.63
C SER A 11 4.07 6.17 4.42
N GLY A 12 2.74 6.06 4.30
CA GLY A 12 2.06 5.24 3.31
C GLY A 12 2.25 3.72 3.47
N GLY A 13 2.91 3.24 4.54
CA GLY A 13 3.11 1.82 4.79
C GLY A 13 1.81 1.04 4.89
N THR A 14 0.85 1.53 5.68
CA THR A 14 -0.49 0.94 5.85
C THR A 14 -1.28 0.84 4.55
N PHE A 15 -1.11 1.80 3.63
CA PHE A 15 -1.70 1.74 2.29
C PHE A 15 -1.16 0.56 1.48
N PHE A 16 0.16 0.34 1.52
CA PHE A 16 0.77 -0.80 0.81
C PHE A 16 0.34 -2.14 1.41
N TYR A 17 0.17 -2.22 2.73
CA TYR A 17 -0.40 -3.40 3.39
C TYR A 17 -1.84 -3.68 2.95
N PHE A 18 -2.67 -2.64 2.87
CA PHE A 18 -4.03 -2.74 2.36
C PHE A 18 -4.03 -3.21 0.90
N LEU A 19 -3.22 -2.59 0.05
CA LEU A 19 -3.11 -2.95 -1.36
C LEU A 19 -2.62 -4.39 -1.55
N LEU A 20 -1.60 -4.80 -0.78
CA LEU A 20 -1.07 -6.16 -0.78
C LEU A 20 -2.15 -7.18 -0.38
N SER A 21 -2.90 -6.89 0.68
CA SER A 21 -3.97 -7.75 1.17
C SER A 21 -5.10 -7.88 0.16
N PHE A 22 -5.52 -6.75 -0.43
CA PHE A 22 -6.55 -6.72 -1.47
C PHE A 22 -6.12 -7.46 -2.73
N LEU A 23 -4.89 -7.23 -3.19
CA LEU A 23 -4.33 -7.87 -4.39
C LEU A 23 -4.16 -9.38 -4.18
N ALA A 24 -3.70 -9.80 -3.00
CA ALA A 24 -3.62 -11.22 -2.64
C ALA A 24 -5.00 -11.88 -2.62
N LEU A 25 -6.00 -11.22 -2.03
CA LEU A 25 -7.37 -11.71 -1.97
C LEU A 25 -8.02 -11.86 -3.35
N LEU A 26 -7.61 -11.06 -4.34
CA LEU A 26 -8.10 -11.16 -5.72
C LEU A 26 -7.29 -12.19 -6.53
N LEU A 27 -5.97 -12.22 -6.38
CA LEU A 27 -5.09 -13.12 -7.13
C LEU A 27 -5.22 -14.59 -6.74
N ILE A 28 -5.39 -14.92 -5.46
CA ILE A 28 -5.47 -16.32 -5.00
C ILE A 28 -6.70 -17.05 -5.59
N PRO A 29 -7.95 -16.55 -5.46
CA PRO A 29 -9.11 -17.19 -6.09
C PRO A 29 -9.10 -17.02 -7.61
N GLY A 30 -8.61 -15.89 -8.13
CA GLY A 30 -8.48 -15.66 -9.57
C GLY A 30 -7.54 -16.67 -10.24
N THR A 31 -6.39 -16.93 -9.63
CA THR A 31 -5.46 -17.98 -10.08
C THR A 31 -6.09 -19.36 -9.98
N TYR A 32 -6.75 -19.71 -8.86
CA TYR A 32 -7.40 -21.01 -8.71
C TYR A 32 -8.51 -21.28 -9.75
N TYR A 33 -9.34 -20.27 -10.05
CA TYR A 33 -10.47 -20.40 -10.98
C TYR A 33 -10.04 -20.38 -12.45
N TRP A 34 -9.10 -19.50 -12.81
CA TRP A 34 -8.60 -19.38 -14.19
C TRP A 34 -7.40 -20.25 -14.50
N TRP A 35 -6.86 -21.00 -13.52
CA TRP A 35 -5.84 -22.00 -13.82
C TRP A 35 -6.42 -23.03 -14.77
N PRO A 36 -5.77 -23.29 -15.92
CA PRO A 36 -6.28 -24.26 -16.88
C PRO A 36 -6.27 -25.65 -16.25
N ARG A 37 -7.42 -26.08 -15.71
CA ARG A 37 -7.62 -27.47 -15.33
C ARG A 37 -7.66 -28.28 -16.61
N LYS A 38 -6.82 -29.31 -16.68
CA LYS A 38 -6.97 -30.33 -17.72
C LYS A 38 -8.36 -30.94 -17.56
N ILE A 39 -9.29 -30.56 -18.43
CA ILE A 39 -10.57 -31.27 -18.56
C ILE A 39 -10.17 -32.71 -18.90
N LYS A 40 -10.51 -33.66 -18.03
CA LYS A 40 -10.35 -35.10 -18.34
C LYS A 40 -11.03 -35.31 -19.69
N GLN A 41 -10.29 -35.75 -20.70
CA GLN A 41 -10.87 -36.17 -21.96
C GLN A 41 -11.92 -37.21 -21.64
N VAL A 42 -13.19 -36.86 -21.79
CA VAL A 42 -14.27 -37.82 -21.79
C VAL A 42 -14.02 -38.69 -23.00
N THR A 43 -13.65 -39.94 -22.78
CA THR A 43 -13.54 -40.93 -23.84
C THR A 43 -14.94 -41.10 -24.41
N VAL A 44 -15.24 -40.42 -25.52
CA VAL A 44 -16.53 -40.52 -26.20
C VAL A 44 -16.60 -41.93 -26.79
N LEU A 45 -17.35 -42.80 -26.12
CA LEU A 45 -17.70 -44.11 -26.64
C LEU A 45 -18.59 -43.88 -27.87
N ASN A 46 -18.06 -44.18 -29.06
CA ASN A 46 -18.65 -44.08 -30.40
C ASN A 46 -18.43 -42.73 -31.13
N GLU A 47 -17.23 -42.51 -31.67
CA GLU A 47 -17.02 -41.50 -32.72
C GLU A 47 -17.64 -41.96 -34.04
N CYS A 48 -18.65 -41.22 -34.52
CA CYS A 48 -19.21 -41.43 -35.86
C CYS A 48 -18.20 -41.01 -36.94
N HIS A 49 -17.93 -41.90 -37.90
CA HIS A 49 -16.99 -41.69 -39.01
C HIS A 49 -17.68 -41.41 -40.36
N CYS A 50 -18.90 -40.88 -40.37
CA CYS A 50 -19.53 -40.43 -41.61
C CYS A 50 -18.96 -39.06 -42.07
N GLY A 51 -19.09 -38.78 -43.38
CA GLY A 51 -18.57 -37.55 -43.99
C GLY A 51 -19.16 -36.26 -43.39
N ASP A 52 -20.44 -36.28 -43.02
CA ASP A 52 -21.13 -35.12 -42.44
C ASP A 52 -20.72 -34.85 -40.98
N CYS A 53 -20.50 -35.89 -40.18
CA CYS A 53 -19.95 -35.74 -38.82
C CYS A 53 -18.51 -35.20 -38.87
N LYS A 54 -17.70 -35.62 -39.85
CA LYS A 54 -16.35 -35.10 -40.04
C LYS A 54 -16.34 -33.62 -40.43
N LYS A 55 -17.26 -33.20 -41.32
CA LYS A 55 -17.45 -31.77 -41.66
C LYS A 55 -17.91 -30.94 -40.46
N LYS A 56 -18.87 -31.43 -39.67
CA LYS A 56 -19.35 -30.73 -38.46
C LYS A 56 -18.23 -30.55 -37.42
N LYS A 57 -17.36 -31.55 -37.24
CA LYS A 57 -16.19 -31.47 -36.34
C LYS A 57 -15.18 -30.41 -36.81
N LEU A 58 -14.90 -30.34 -38.11
CA LEU A 58 -14.04 -29.31 -38.71
C LEU A 58 -14.61 -27.89 -38.52
N LEU A 59 -15.93 -27.71 -38.71
CA LEU A 59 -16.61 -26.42 -38.51
C LEU A 59 -16.59 -25.96 -37.04
N LEU A 60 -16.76 -26.88 -36.10
CA LEU A 60 -16.66 -26.58 -34.67
C LEU A 60 -15.22 -26.22 -34.25
N GLN A 61 -14.21 -26.78 -34.92
CA GLN A 61 -12.81 -26.47 -34.67
C GLN A 61 -12.38 -25.12 -35.29
N SER A 62 -12.92 -24.74 -36.45
CA SER A 62 -12.57 -23.48 -37.11
C SER A 62 -13.15 -22.23 -36.45
N ASN A 63 -14.19 -22.37 -35.62
CA ASN A 63 -14.93 -21.23 -35.04
C ASN A 63 -14.29 -20.60 -33.80
N GLU A 64 -13.16 -21.11 -33.31
CA GLU A 64 -12.50 -20.61 -32.09
C GLU A 64 -11.03 -20.20 -32.30
N PRO A 65 -10.75 -19.24 -33.21
CA PRO A 65 -9.38 -18.89 -33.60
C PRO A 65 -8.54 -18.26 -32.48
N TRP A 66 -9.17 -17.77 -31.41
CA TRP A 66 -8.52 -17.00 -30.33
C TRP A 66 -8.47 -17.71 -28.98
N LYS A 67 -8.80 -19.02 -28.91
CA LYS A 67 -8.72 -19.77 -27.65
C LYS A 67 -7.31 -19.81 -27.06
N GLY A 68 -6.30 -20.01 -27.91
CA GLY A 68 -4.89 -20.06 -27.50
C GLY A 68 -4.32 -18.71 -27.10
N THR A 69 -4.59 -17.66 -27.87
CA THR A 69 -4.15 -16.29 -27.58
C THR A 69 -4.77 -15.78 -26.28
N LYS A 70 -6.08 -15.98 -26.08
CA LYS A 70 -6.77 -15.62 -24.82
C LYS A 70 -6.17 -16.31 -23.60
N GLN A 71 -5.86 -17.61 -23.69
CA GLN A 71 -5.22 -18.34 -22.59
C GLN A 71 -3.81 -17.82 -22.29
N LEU A 72 -3.05 -17.43 -23.31
CA LEU A 72 -1.73 -16.82 -23.13
C LEU A 72 -1.83 -15.45 -22.45
N PHE A 73 -2.77 -14.59 -22.88
CA PHE A 73 -3.02 -13.30 -22.22
C PHE A 73 -3.42 -13.45 -20.76
N ILE A 74 -4.32 -14.37 -20.42
CA ILE A 74 -4.75 -14.61 -19.03
C ILE A 74 -3.57 -15.10 -18.18
N LYS A 75 -2.73 -16.01 -18.70
CA LYS A 75 -1.51 -16.44 -17.99
C LYS A 75 -0.53 -15.30 -17.76
N LEU A 76 -0.31 -14.45 -18.76
CA LEU A 76 0.55 -13.27 -18.63
C LEU A 76 0.03 -12.29 -17.58
N LEU A 77 -1.29 -12.03 -17.55
CA LEU A 77 -1.92 -11.17 -16.54
C LEU A 77 -1.77 -11.73 -15.12
N ILE A 78 -1.91 -13.05 -14.96
CA ILE A 78 -1.70 -13.71 -13.66
C ILE A 78 -0.23 -13.57 -13.23
N ILE A 79 0.71 -13.85 -14.14
CA ILE A 79 2.15 -13.74 -13.85
C ILE A 79 2.51 -12.29 -13.50
N SER A 80 2.02 -11.31 -14.24
CA SER A 80 2.25 -9.90 -13.92
C SER A 80 1.66 -9.51 -12.57
N GLY A 81 0.48 -10.04 -12.22
CA GLY A 81 -0.13 -9.84 -10.90
C GLY A 81 0.74 -10.38 -9.76
N TRP A 82 1.28 -11.59 -9.89
CA TRP A 82 2.22 -12.16 -8.92
C TRP A 82 3.53 -11.38 -8.83
N MET A 83 4.07 -10.91 -9.96
CA MET A 83 5.26 -10.05 -9.98
C MET A 83 5.02 -8.74 -9.22
N ILE A 84 3.85 -8.11 -9.40
CA ILE A 84 3.45 -6.91 -8.66
C ILE A 84 3.30 -7.21 -7.17
N LEU A 85 2.68 -8.34 -6.80
CA LEU A 85 2.54 -8.76 -5.41
C LEU A 85 3.91 -8.90 -4.72
N ILE A 86 4.86 -9.57 -5.39
CA ILE A 86 6.23 -9.75 -4.88
C ILE A 86 6.95 -8.40 -4.76
N LEU A 87 6.80 -7.51 -5.75
CA LEU A 87 7.37 -6.16 -5.69
C LEU A 87 6.81 -5.34 -4.52
N LEU A 88 5.50 -5.39 -4.31
CA LEU A 88 4.85 -4.73 -3.18
C LEU A 88 5.32 -5.31 -1.85
N ALA A 89 5.41 -6.64 -1.73
CA ALA A 89 5.93 -7.29 -0.53
C ALA A 89 7.39 -6.88 -0.24
N TYR A 90 8.23 -6.78 -1.26
CA TYR A 90 9.60 -6.27 -1.12
C TYR A 90 9.63 -4.82 -0.64
N LYS A 91 8.75 -3.97 -1.19
CA LYS A 91 8.65 -2.57 -0.76
C LYS A 91 8.19 -2.47 0.70
N VAL A 92 7.17 -3.23 1.09
CA VAL A 92 6.67 -3.30 2.48
C VAL A 92 7.77 -3.73 3.44
N SER A 93 8.51 -4.79 3.11
CA SER A 93 9.62 -5.28 3.95
C SER A 93 10.72 -4.24 4.19
N GLN A 94 10.90 -3.29 3.27
CA GLN A 94 11.86 -2.18 3.44
C GLN A 94 11.31 -1.09 4.37
N PHE A 95 9.99 -0.86 4.38
CA PHE A 95 9.35 0.12 5.26
C PHE A 95 9.36 -0.32 6.72
N ASP A 96 9.12 -1.60 7.02
CA ASP A 96 9.02 -2.09 8.40
C ASP A 96 10.32 -1.95 9.17
N TYR A 97 11.45 -2.17 8.50
CA TYR A 97 12.77 -2.01 9.10
C TYR A 97 13.02 -0.56 9.55
N GLU A 98 12.50 0.42 8.81
CA GLU A 98 12.66 1.84 9.12
C GLU A 98 11.83 2.29 10.33
N TYR A 99 10.73 1.59 10.63
CA TYR A 99 9.78 1.92 11.71
C TYR A 99 10.05 1.14 13.00
N ALA A 100 10.61 -0.07 12.91
CA ALA A 100 10.95 -0.89 14.07
C ALA A 100 12.08 -0.30 14.94
N ASN A 101 12.83 0.67 14.42
CA ASN A 101 14.00 1.27 15.09
C ASN A 101 13.81 2.78 15.37
N PHE A 102 12.64 3.16 15.89
CA PHE A 102 12.36 4.55 16.27
C PHE A 102 12.80 4.83 17.72
N ASP A 103 14.03 5.33 17.88
CA ASP A 103 14.52 5.88 19.14
C ASP A 103 14.52 7.43 19.08
N PRO A 104 13.60 8.11 19.81
CA PRO A 104 13.54 9.56 19.85
C PRO A 104 14.82 10.23 20.38
N TYR A 105 15.52 9.59 21.32
CA TYR A 105 16.73 10.12 21.93
C TYR A 105 17.89 10.07 20.94
N GLU A 106 18.03 8.96 20.21
CA GLU A 106 19.03 8.80 19.15
C GLU A 106 18.77 9.78 18.00
N ILE A 107 17.51 9.92 17.55
CA ILE A 107 17.13 10.84 16.47
C ILE A 107 17.44 12.30 16.82
N LEU A 108 17.20 12.71 18.07
CA LEU A 108 17.51 14.05 18.56
C LEU A 108 18.99 14.21 18.97
N GLY A 109 19.77 13.13 19.02
CA GLY A 109 21.16 13.13 19.47
C GLY A 109 21.33 13.58 20.93
N VAL A 110 20.36 13.27 21.79
CA VAL A 110 20.36 13.66 23.20
C VAL A 110 20.36 12.42 24.11
N PRO A 111 21.02 12.46 25.27
CA PRO A 111 21.04 11.31 26.18
C PRO A 111 19.65 11.04 26.78
N LEU A 112 19.41 9.77 27.11
CA LEU A 112 18.24 9.33 27.87
C LEU A 112 18.09 10.18 29.15
N GLY A 113 16.88 10.69 29.40
CA GLY A 113 16.60 11.54 30.57
C GLY A 113 16.95 13.02 30.43
N SER A 114 17.32 13.49 29.24
CA SER A 114 17.55 14.93 28.95
C SER A 114 16.36 15.81 29.34
N SER A 115 16.65 17.04 29.77
CA SER A 115 15.61 18.03 30.10
C SER A 115 14.85 18.48 28.86
N GLN A 116 13.60 18.95 29.03
CA GLN A 116 12.84 19.52 27.91
C GLN A 116 13.56 20.71 27.26
N ALA A 117 14.35 21.47 28.02
CA ALA A 117 15.14 22.58 27.50
C ALA A 117 16.22 22.09 26.52
N ASP A 118 16.90 20.99 26.86
CA ASP A 118 17.95 20.38 26.03
C ASP A 118 17.36 19.75 24.76
N ILE A 119 16.24 19.05 24.90
CA ILE A 119 15.48 18.48 23.77
C ILE A 119 15.08 19.59 22.78
N LYS A 120 14.51 20.68 23.28
CA LYS A 120 14.11 21.84 22.46
C LYS A 120 15.29 22.53 21.79
N LYS A 121 16.43 22.61 22.47
CA LYS A 121 17.67 23.18 21.91
C LYS A 121 18.21 22.31 20.78
N SER A 122 18.25 20.99 20.96
CA SER A 122 18.70 20.07 19.92
C SER A 122 17.77 20.06 18.70
N TYR A 123 16.46 20.00 18.94
CA TYR A 123 15.45 20.07 17.89
C TYR A 123 15.61 21.32 17.01
N ARG A 124 15.79 22.50 17.61
CA ARG A 124 16.01 23.75 16.86
C ARG A 124 17.25 23.69 15.97
N LYS A 125 18.35 23.11 16.47
CA LYS A 125 19.60 22.96 15.72
C LYS A 125 19.42 22.02 14.53
N LEU A 126 18.84 20.84 14.75
CA LEU A 126 18.64 19.84 13.71
C LEU A 126 17.57 20.25 12.70
N SER A 127 16.51 20.93 13.14
CA SER A 127 15.44 21.45 12.26
C SER A 127 15.99 22.44 11.24
N LEU A 128 16.93 23.30 11.65
CA LEU A 128 17.60 24.24 10.74
C LEU A 128 18.53 23.55 9.75
N ILE A 129 18.95 22.31 9.98
CA ILE A 129 19.84 21.56 9.09
C ILE A 129 19.02 20.70 8.11
N LEU A 130 17.99 20.04 8.63
CA LEU A 130 17.16 19.08 7.91
C LEU A 130 15.95 19.70 7.18
N HIS A 131 15.72 21.02 7.32
CA HIS A 131 14.59 21.70 6.71
C HIS A 131 14.52 21.44 5.19
N PRO A 132 13.33 21.09 4.63
CA PRO A 132 13.19 20.73 3.21
C PRO A 132 13.62 21.86 2.25
N ASP A 133 13.47 23.13 2.66
CA ASP A 133 13.90 24.29 1.86
C ASP A 133 15.42 24.49 1.77
N LYS A 134 16.25 23.64 2.40
CA LYS A 134 17.71 23.73 2.33
C LYS A 134 18.29 22.69 1.38
N GLU A 135 19.45 22.99 0.83
CA GLU A 135 20.23 22.07 -0.01
C GLU A 135 20.57 20.74 0.71
N THR A 136 20.67 20.76 2.05
CA THR A 136 20.85 19.56 2.90
C THR A 136 19.54 18.97 3.42
N GLY A 137 18.41 19.47 2.91
CA GLY A 137 17.07 19.12 3.36
C GLY A 137 16.72 17.68 3.03
N ASN A 138 16.13 16.99 4.01
CA ASN A 138 15.54 15.68 3.80
C ASN A 138 14.22 15.65 4.54
N GLU A 139 13.12 15.75 3.77
CA GLU A 139 11.76 15.77 4.29
C GLU A 139 11.47 14.60 5.24
N LYS A 140 11.88 13.39 4.86
CA LYS A 140 11.71 12.20 5.70
C LYS A 140 12.45 12.30 7.03
N ALA A 141 13.68 12.81 7.00
CA ALA A 141 14.47 13.00 8.21
C ALA A 141 13.88 14.11 9.11
N PHE A 142 13.36 15.17 8.51
CA PHE A 142 12.69 16.26 9.23
C PHE A 142 11.37 15.80 9.89
N MET A 143 10.60 14.96 9.20
CA MET A 143 9.40 14.35 9.78
C MET A 143 9.76 13.46 10.98
N LYS A 144 10.77 12.60 10.85
CA LYS A 144 11.27 11.78 11.98
C LYS A 144 11.73 12.64 13.16
N LEU A 145 12.47 13.72 12.90
CA LEU A 145 12.93 14.66 13.92
C LEU A 145 11.73 15.29 14.66
N THR A 146 10.72 15.72 13.91
CA THR A 146 9.52 16.34 14.48
C THR A 146 8.72 15.35 15.33
N LYS A 147 8.59 14.10 14.85
CA LYS A 147 7.94 13.02 15.60
C LYS A 147 8.70 12.68 16.89
N ALA A 148 10.03 12.62 16.83
CA ALA A 148 10.88 12.39 18.01
C ALA A 148 10.74 13.51 19.04
N TYR A 149 10.70 14.77 18.59
CA TYR A 149 10.45 15.91 19.46
C TYR A 149 9.07 15.85 20.12
N GLN A 150 8.02 15.51 19.37
CA GLN A 150 6.66 15.36 19.93
C GLN A 150 6.61 14.23 20.97
N ALA A 151 7.23 13.09 20.68
CA ALA A 151 7.32 11.94 21.58
C ALA A 151 7.97 12.28 22.93
N LEU A 152 8.97 13.16 22.97
CA LEU A 152 9.68 13.53 24.20
C LEU A 152 9.14 14.78 24.90
N THR A 153 8.36 15.61 24.20
CA THR A 153 7.80 16.85 24.76
C THR A 153 6.50 16.60 25.52
N ASP A 154 5.72 15.62 25.07
CA ASP A 154 4.50 15.19 25.76
C ASP A 154 4.86 14.14 26.84
N ASP A 155 4.51 14.44 28.09
CA ASP A 155 4.76 13.55 29.22
C ASP A 155 4.01 12.21 29.09
N GLU A 156 2.86 12.19 28.41
CA GLU A 156 2.11 10.95 28.14
C GLU A 156 2.83 10.10 27.08
N ALA A 157 3.19 10.72 25.96
CA ALA A 157 3.91 10.05 24.87
C ALA A 157 5.29 9.52 25.33
N ARG A 158 5.99 10.27 26.19
CA ARG A 158 7.27 9.84 26.76
C ARG A 158 7.10 8.60 27.64
N ARG A 159 6.11 8.59 28.53
CA ARG A 159 5.80 7.41 29.37
C ARG A 159 5.39 6.21 28.51
N ASN A 160 4.63 6.46 27.45
CA ASN A 160 4.22 5.42 26.50
C ASN A 160 5.42 4.80 25.79
N TRP A 161 6.36 5.62 25.33
CA TRP A 161 7.60 5.12 24.74
C TRP A 161 8.45 4.33 25.74
N GLU A 162 8.62 4.84 26.97
CA GLU A 162 9.36 4.14 28.04
C GLU A 162 8.74 2.77 28.39
N LYS A 163 7.41 2.64 28.30
CA LYS A 163 6.68 1.42 28.67
C LYS A 163 6.46 0.43 27.51
N TYR A 164 6.23 0.93 26.29
CA TYR A 164 5.82 0.11 25.14
C TYR A 164 6.79 0.20 23.95
N GLY A 165 7.83 1.02 24.04
CA GLY A 165 8.77 1.28 22.93
C GLY A 165 8.18 2.13 21.80
N ASN A 166 6.96 2.67 21.95
CA ASN A 166 6.30 3.51 20.94
C ASN A 166 5.59 4.70 21.61
N PRO A 167 5.75 5.95 21.11
CA PRO A 167 5.09 7.12 21.69
C PRO A 167 3.55 7.06 21.66
N ASP A 168 2.96 6.31 20.72
CA ASP A 168 1.49 6.22 20.56
C ASP A 168 0.81 5.36 21.63
N GLY A 169 1.57 4.74 22.55
CA GLY A 169 1.03 3.95 23.67
C GLY A 169 0.62 2.53 23.28
N PRO A 170 -0.18 1.85 24.14
CA PRO A 170 -0.57 0.47 23.95
C PRO A 170 -1.60 0.37 22.82
N GLY A 171 -1.11 0.33 21.56
CA GLY A 171 -1.85 -0.01 20.35
C GLY A 171 -3.34 0.37 20.39
N ALA A 172 -3.67 1.60 20.80
CA ALA A 172 -5.04 2.06 20.68
C ALA A 172 -5.32 2.07 19.19
N MET A 173 -6.31 1.28 18.78
CA MET A 173 -6.72 1.09 17.40
C MET A 173 -7.20 2.44 16.85
N SER A 174 -6.27 3.32 16.51
CA SER A 174 -6.55 4.58 15.84
C SER A 174 -7.00 4.18 14.44
N PHE A 175 -8.29 4.36 14.16
CA PHE A 175 -8.87 4.12 12.85
C PHE A 175 -8.37 5.20 11.88
N GLY A 176 -7.09 5.12 11.51
CA GLY A 176 -6.53 5.86 10.40
C GLY A 176 -7.07 5.29 9.10
N ILE A 177 -7.48 6.17 8.19
CA ILE A 177 -7.81 5.75 6.83
C ILE A 177 -6.46 5.41 6.17
N ALA A 178 -6.31 4.20 5.63
CA ALA A 178 -5.08 3.72 4.98
C ALA A 178 -4.78 4.44 3.65
N LEU A 179 -5.26 5.67 3.46
CA LEU A 179 -4.98 6.49 2.28
C LEU A 179 -3.75 7.36 2.57
N PRO A 180 -2.75 7.37 1.68
CA PRO A 180 -1.57 8.20 1.88
C PRO A 180 -1.92 9.68 1.69
N SER A 181 -1.27 10.59 2.42
CA SER A 181 -1.57 12.04 2.41
C SER A 181 -1.59 12.67 1.01
N TRP A 182 -0.67 12.28 0.12
CA TRP A 182 -0.58 12.78 -1.26
C TRP A 182 -1.81 12.52 -2.15
N ILE A 183 -2.65 11.53 -1.81
CA ILE A 183 -3.90 11.26 -2.55
C ILE A 183 -5.04 12.20 -2.10
N VAL A 184 -4.96 12.70 -0.86
CA VAL A 184 -5.96 13.57 -0.22
C VAL A 184 -5.63 15.06 -0.40
N GLU A 185 -4.37 15.40 -0.64
CA GLU A 185 -3.92 16.78 -0.82
C GLU A 185 -4.66 17.51 -1.95
N LYS A 186 -5.02 18.77 -1.65
CA LYS A 186 -5.94 19.62 -2.44
C LYS A 186 -5.51 19.83 -3.90
N GLU A 187 -4.24 19.64 -4.23
CA GLU A 187 -3.68 19.89 -5.56
C GLU A 187 -4.13 18.82 -6.58
N ASN A 188 -4.34 17.57 -6.14
CA ASN A 188 -4.89 16.50 -6.98
C ASN A 188 -6.43 16.47 -6.99
N SER A 189 -7.08 17.25 -6.11
CA SER A 189 -8.55 17.33 -6.00
C SER A 189 -9.24 18.15 -7.11
N VAL A 190 -8.47 18.78 -8.01
CA VAL A 190 -9.02 19.60 -9.11
C VAL A 190 -9.93 18.77 -10.01
N TRP A 191 -9.63 17.48 -10.21
CA TRP A 191 -10.45 16.58 -11.02
C TRP A 191 -11.77 16.17 -10.35
N VAL A 192 -11.83 16.10 -9.01
CA VAL A 192 -13.05 15.67 -8.29
C VAL A 192 -14.04 16.82 -8.13
N ARG A 193 -13.57 18.08 -8.17
CA ARG A 193 -14.42 19.26 -8.01
C ARG A 193 -15.23 19.64 -9.26
N ASN A 194 -14.76 19.27 -10.45
CA ASN A 194 -15.41 19.66 -11.71
C ASN A 194 -16.71 18.90 -12.02
N TYR A 195 -16.94 17.72 -11.46
CA TYR A 195 -18.17 16.97 -11.69
C TYR A 195 -19.38 17.50 -10.91
N ARG A 196 -19.18 18.27 -9.84
CA ARG A 196 -20.29 18.83 -9.05
C ARG A 196 -20.85 20.13 -9.65
N ILE A 197 -20.09 20.81 -10.50
CA ILE A 197 -20.49 22.09 -11.09
C ILE A 197 -21.36 21.87 -12.34
N LEU A 198 -21.24 20.74 -13.04
CA LEU A 198 -22.00 20.44 -14.27
C LEU A 198 -23.37 19.77 -14.04
N SER A 199 -23.75 19.49 -12.78
CA SER A 199 -25.04 18.85 -12.43
C SER A 199 -26.07 19.83 -11.83
N GLN A 200 -25.72 21.11 -11.73
CA GLN A 200 -26.60 22.16 -11.19
C GLN A 200 -26.99 23.21 -12.24
N SER A 201 -26.68 22.95 -13.51
CA SER A 201 -26.99 23.81 -14.65
C SER A 201 -27.95 23.15 -15.64
N ASP A 202 -28.88 22.34 -15.15
CA ASP A 202 -30.09 21.90 -15.85
C ASP A 202 -31.31 22.13 -14.93
#